data_AF-A0AAU4I1U6-F1
#
_entry.id   AF-A0AAU4I1U6-F1
#
_cell.length_a   1.000
_cell.length_b   1.000
_cell.length_c   1.000
_cell.angle_alpha   90.00
_cell.angle_beta   90.00
_cell.angle_gamma   90.00
#
_symmetry.space_group_name_H-M   'P 1'
#
loop_
_entity.id
_entity.type
_entity.pdbx_description
1 polymer ?
#
loop_
_entity_poly.entity_id
_entity_poly.type
_entity_poly.pdbx_seq_one_letter_code
_entity_poly.pdbx_strand_id
1 'polypeptide(L)'
;MSATPQSSTASIDSVDAQRVEDALSLIAPKWTNWSAQTLAQQGRPMRVRDVAARLPFVSEQLVGKRLAQMHADGLVTRVGDRHGAPYQLSAYGESLSRVHHTLSDWSQANLSLRGRVAGAERVEDAVRRLHLHLRDSTAVIQALDAGGPMRLVHIAEEAGLDNGWTGQRLNRLQIDGLVARTGPRHGDPYVLTDAGRALGPVYAAIEHWSDPVATRHRSVPPAPVATATRTHTGGPLGSDNIRTAAALRRSAAAPSALFSHAPQPQPRVPAAVTAQSTPSRGR
;
A
#
# COMPACT_ATOMS: atom_id res chain seq x y z
N MET A 1 -7.46 42.48 21.14
CA MET A 1 -8.26 41.24 21.31
C MET A 1 -8.03 40.42 20.06
N SER A 2 -7.09 39.48 20.10
CA SER A 2 -6.71 38.68 18.93
C SER A 2 -7.44 37.35 19.00
N ALA A 3 -8.33 37.12 18.05
CA ALA A 3 -8.98 35.83 17.85
C ALA A 3 -7.95 34.83 17.33
N THR A 4 -7.66 33.79 18.11
CA THR A 4 -6.95 32.60 17.65
C THR A 4 -7.87 31.82 16.70
N PRO A 5 -7.41 31.40 15.51
CA PRO A 5 -8.19 30.54 14.66
C PRO A 5 -8.32 29.18 15.36
N GLN A 6 -9.56 28.77 15.63
CA GLN A 6 -9.87 27.41 16.04
C GLN A 6 -9.49 26.49 14.88
N SER A 7 -8.36 25.79 15.02
CA SER A 7 -8.08 24.61 14.20
C SER A 7 -9.26 23.66 14.41
N SER A 8 -10.10 23.50 13.39
CA SER A 8 -11.14 22.48 13.38
C SER A 8 -10.45 21.13 13.56
N THR A 9 -10.47 20.61 14.79
CA THR A 9 -10.09 19.23 15.09
C THR A 9 -11.07 18.36 14.34
N ALA A 10 -10.65 17.83 13.19
CA ALA A 10 -11.35 16.75 12.52
C ALA A 10 -11.55 15.64 13.56
N SER A 11 -12.80 15.32 13.86
CA SER A 11 -13.15 14.29 14.84
C SER A 11 -12.69 12.93 14.29
N ILE A 12 -11.99 12.15 15.11
CA ILE A 12 -11.50 10.84 14.72
C ILE A 12 -12.68 9.88 14.48
N ASP A 13 -13.81 10.12 15.16
CA ASP A 13 -15.02 9.30 15.15
C ASP A 13 -15.74 9.26 13.80
N SER A 14 -15.57 10.26 12.94
CA SER A 14 -16.27 10.30 11.64
C SER A 14 -15.58 9.51 10.53
N VAL A 15 -14.38 8.98 10.79
CA VAL A 15 -13.55 8.34 9.77
C VAL A 15 -13.87 6.85 9.66
N ASP A 16 -13.90 6.31 8.44
CA ASP A 16 -14.03 4.87 8.21
C ASP A 16 -12.72 4.14 8.61
N ALA A 17 -12.73 3.48 9.77
CA ALA A 17 -11.57 2.78 10.31
C ALA A 17 -11.03 1.70 9.36
N GLN A 18 -11.92 0.91 8.73
CA GLN A 18 -11.50 -0.17 7.84
C GLN A 18 -10.77 0.40 6.62
N ARG A 19 -11.32 1.47 6.05
CA ARG A 19 -10.72 2.17 4.92
C ARG A 19 -9.36 2.77 5.26
N VAL A 20 -9.21 3.38 6.43
CA VAL A 20 -7.91 3.89 6.91
C VAL A 20 -6.90 2.76 7.04
N GLU A 21 -7.29 1.63 7.62
CA GLU A 21 -6.40 0.47 7.78
C GLU A 21 -5.99 -0.15 6.43
N ASP A 22 -6.92 -0.27 5.49
CA ASP A 22 -6.67 -0.76 4.14
C ASP A 22 -5.70 0.18 3.38
N ALA A 23 -5.92 1.49 3.50
CA ALA A 23 -5.07 2.51 2.93
C ALA A 23 -3.66 2.48 3.54
N LEU A 24 -3.56 2.38 4.87
CA LEU A 24 -2.30 2.20 5.57
C LEU A 24 -1.56 0.93 5.12
N SER A 25 -2.29 -0.15 4.80
CA SER A 25 -1.74 -1.40 4.27
C SER A 25 -1.00 -1.24 2.94
N LEU A 26 -1.38 -0.25 2.13
CA LEU A 26 -0.69 0.04 0.87
C LEU A 26 0.66 0.76 1.09
N ILE A 27 0.77 1.58 2.13
CA ILE A 27 1.92 2.48 2.33
C ILE A 27 2.88 2.03 3.43
N ALA A 28 2.47 1.09 4.27
CA ALA A 28 3.27 0.54 5.35
C ALA A 28 4.40 -0.42 4.97
N PRO A 29 4.35 -1.17 3.85
CA PRO A 29 5.46 -2.05 3.49
C PRO A 29 6.77 -1.26 3.41
N LYS A 30 7.85 -1.84 3.94
CA LYS A 30 9.15 -1.17 4.04
C LYS A 30 9.60 -0.61 2.70
N TRP A 31 10.21 0.56 2.74
CA TRP A 31 10.74 1.29 1.58
C TRP A 31 9.68 1.82 0.60
N THR A 32 8.37 1.64 0.85
CA THR A 32 7.31 2.23 0.01
C THR A 32 7.39 3.75 0.04
N ASN A 33 7.42 4.34 1.24
CA ASN A 33 7.47 5.80 1.41
C ASN A 33 8.78 6.39 0.88
N TRP A 34 9.92 5.72 1.12
CA TRP A 34 11.21 6.07 0.55
C TRP A 34 11.21 6.05 -0.99
N SER A 35 10.66 4.99 -1.60
CA SER A 35 10.60 4.86 -3.06
C SER A 35 9.66 5.92 -3.67
N ALA A 36 8.49 6.13 -3.05
CA ALA A 36 7.53 7.13 -3.51
C ALA A 36 8.10 8.55 -3.42
N GLN A 37 8.74 8.92 -2.30
CA GLN A 37 9.38 10.23 -2.16
C GLN A 37 10.57 10.41 -3.11
N THR A 38 11.35 9.36 -3.36
CA THR A 38 12.45 9.40 -4.33
C THR A 38 11.93 9.71 -5.74
N LEU A 39 10.87 9.02 -6.16
CA LEU A 39 10.23 9.26 -7.46
C LEU A 39 9.61 10.67 -7.54
N ALA A 40 8.93 11.12 -6.47
CA ALA A 40 8.36 12.47 -6.39
C ALA A 40 9.44 13.55 -6.51
N GLN A 41 10.55 13.43 -5.77
CA GLN A 41 11.64 14.39 -5.78
C GLN A 41 12.35 14.49 -7.14
N GLN A 42 12.40 13.39 -7.90
CA GLN A 42 12.99 13.43 -9.24
C GLN A 42 12.03 13.96 -10.30
N GLY A 43 10.71 13.82 -10.11
CA GLY A 43 9.69 14.34 -11.03
C GLY A 43 9.77 13.77 -12.45
N ARG A 44 10.48 12.65 -12.64
CA ARG A 44 10.68 12.00 -13.95
C ARG A 44 10.77 10.48 -13.81
N PRO A 45 10.50 9.73 -14.89
CA PRO A 45 10.61 8.27 -14.85
C PRO A 45 12.04 7.82 -14.51
N MET A 46 12.17 6.87 -13.58
CA MET A 46 13.45 6.33 -13.10
C MET A 46 13.53 4.83 -13.29
N ARG A 47 14.69 4.30 -13.71
CA ARG A 47 14.91 2.85 -13.71
C ARG A 47 15.16 2.34 -12.30
N VAL A 48 14.99 1.04 -12.09
CA VAL A 48 15.23 0.38 -10.78
C VAL A 48 16.62 0.72 -10.23
N ARG A 49 17.66 0.60 -11.05
CA ARG A 49 19.05 0.98 -10.68
C ARG A 49 19.17 2.44 -10.23
N ASP A 50 18.43 3.36 -10.85
CA ASP A 50 18.53 4.78 -10.56
C ASP A 50 17.82 5.10 -9.23
N VAL A 51 16.73 4.38 -8.92
CA VAL A 51 16.06 4.44 -7.61
C VAL A 51 16.94 3.80 -6.52
N ALA A 52 17.54 2.64 -6.80
CA ALA A 52 18.44 1.94 -5.88
C ALA A 52 19.68 2.77 -5.53
N ALA A 53 20.23 3.51 -6.51
CA ALA A 53 21.34 4.43 -6.27
C ALA A 53 21.00 5.56 -5.27
N ARG A 54 19.71 5.87 -5.06
CA ARG A 54 19.24 6.84 -4.05
C ARG A 54 18.89 6.20 -2.70
N LEU A 55 18.87 4.88 -2.64
CA LEU A 55 18.56 4.08 -1.45
C LEU A 55 19.73 3.13 -1.16
N PRO A 56 20.94 3.63 -0.85
CA PRO A 56 22.16 2.81 -0.77
C PRO A 56 22.11 1.75 0.35
N PHE A 57 21.16 1.87 1.28
CA PHE A 57 20.90 0.90 2.35
C PHE A 57 19.92 -0.21 1.95
N VAL A 58 19.45 -0.25 0.69
CA VAL A 58 18.55 -1.27 0.14
C VAL A 58 19.16 -1.85 -1.14
N SER A 59 19.17 -3.17 -1.27
CA SER A 59 19.68 -3.79 -2.50
C SER A 59 18.78 -3.50 -3.70
N GLU A 60 19.37 -3.40 -4.90
CA GLU A 60 18.63 -3.15 -6.13
C GLU A 60 17.52 -4.20 -6.38
N GLN A 61 17.77 -5.47 -6.03
CA GLN A 61 16.78 -6.54 -6.12
C GLN A 61 15.54 -6.26 -5.27
N LEU A 62 15.73 -5.75 -4.05
CA LEU A 62 14.65 -5.45 -3.12
C LEU A 62 13.88 -4.20 -3.55
N VAL A 63 14.57 -3.19 -4.06
CA VAL A 63 13.94 -2.02 -4.70
C VAL A 63 13.10 -2.46 -5.91
N GLY A 64 13.64 -3.33 -6.76
CA GLY A 64 12.92 -3.87 -7.91
C GLY A 64 11.65 -4.62 -7.53
N LYS A 65 11.72 -5.50 -6.52
CA LYS A 65 10.55 -6.20 -5.97
C LYS A 65 9.53 -5.21 -5.41
N ARG A 66 9.97 -4.20 -4.66
CA ARG A 66 9.06 -3.20 -4.08
C ARG A 66 8.37 -2.36 -5.14
N LEU A 67 9.10 -1.88 -6.17
CA LEU A 67 8.51 -1.14 -7.28
C LEU A 67 7.52 -1.98 -8.09
N ALA A 68 7.78 -3.27 -8.26
CA ALA A 68 6.82 -4.18 -8.89
C ALA A 68 5.53 -4.32 -8.07
N GLN A 69 5.66 -4.44 -6.74
CA GLN A 69 4.49 -4.49 -5.86
C GLN A 69 3.73 -3.15 -5.87
N MET A 70 4.43 -2.02 -5.74
CA MET A 70 3.80 -0.69 -5.84
C MET A 70 3.07 -0.47 -7.17
N HIS A 71 3.53 -1.12 -8.26
CA HIS A 71 2.83 -1.08 -9.54
C HIS A 71 1.54 -1.89 -9.51
N ALA A 72 1.56 -3.08 -8.90
CA ALA A 72 0.35 -3.88 -8.67
C ALA A 72 -0.64 -3.15 -7.74
N ASP A 73 -0.13 -2.42 -6.74
CA ASP A 73 -0.90 -1.59 -5.81
C ASP A 73 -1.40 -0.27 -6.45
N GLY A 74 -1.05 0.00 -7.72
CA GLY A 74 -1.46 1.21 -8.44
C GLY A 74 -0.76 2.52 -8.01
N LEU A 75 0.26 2.45 -7.15
CA LEU A 75 1.02 3.61 -6.67
C LEU A 75 2.04 4.13 -7.70
N VAL A 76 2.55 3.25 -8.56
CA VAL A 76 3.50 3.60 -9.64
C VAL A 76 3.03 3.04 -10.97
N THR A 77 3.44 3.68 -12.06
CA THR A 77 3.23 3.20 -13.43
C THR A 77 4.55 2.97 -14.12
N ARG A 78 4.60 2.03 -15.08
CA ARG A 78 5.75 1.82 -15.95
C ARG A 78 5.59 2.62 -17.24
N VAL A 79 6.66 3.28 -17.66
CA VAL A 79 6.71 3.99 -18.94
C VAL A 79 7.15 3.02 -20.04
N GLY A 80 6.17 2.25 -20.53
CA GLY A 80 6.31 1.24 -21.59
C GLY A 80 6.39 -0.21 -21.08
N ASP A 81 6.23 -1.17 -21.99
CA ASP A 81 6.02 -2.60 -21.65
C ASP A 81 7.30 -3.44 -21.66
N ARG A 82 8.44 -2.84 -21.99
CA ARG A 82 9.72 -3.55 -22.09
C ARG A 82 10.28 -3.94 -20.73
N HIS A 83 11.07 -5.01 -20.71
CA HIS A 83 11.88 -5.34 -19.54
C HIS A 83 12.81 -4.16 -19.18
N GLY A 84 12.84 -3.78 -17.90
CA GLY A 84 13.60 -2.63 -17.43
C GLY A 84 13.00 -1.25 -17.78
N ALA A 85 11.71 -1.18 -18.10
CA ALA A 85 10.98 0.08 -18.24
C ALA A 85 11.12 0.95 -16.98
N PRO A 86 11.32 2.28 -17.12
CA PRO A 86 11.34 3.20 -15.99
C PRO A 86 9.98 3.24 -15.26
N TYR A 87 10.02 3.47 -13.96
CA TYR A 87 8.86 3.71 -13.12
C TYR A 87 8.68 5.21 -12.86
N GLN A 88 7.44 5.64 -12.75
CA GLN A 88 7.04 6.97 -12.27
C GLN A 88 5.87 6.83 -11.31
N LEU A 89 5.60 7.84 -10.49
CA LEU A 89 4.39 7.84 -9.67
C LEU A 89 3.15 7.83 -10.57
N SER A 90 2.13 7.08 -10.18
CA SER A 90 0.80 7.25 -10.75
C SER A 90 0.16 8.53 -10.20
N ALA A 91 -0.96 8.97 -10.76
CA ALA A 91 -1.72 10.07 -10.16
C ALA A 91 -2.15 9.76 -8.71
N TYR A 92 -2.44 8.49 -8.42
CA TYR A 92 -2.72 8.02 -7.07
C TYR A 92 -1.48 8.10 -6.16
N GLY A 93 -0.31 7.69 -6.65
CA GLY A 93 0.96 7.82 -5.94
C GLY A 93 1.40 9.27 -5.71
N GLU A 94 1.14 10.19 -6.64
CA GLU A 94 1.43 11.62 -6.48
C GLU A 94 0.59 12.26 -5.37
N SER A 95 -0.68 11.85 -5.25
CA SER A 95 -1.59 12.34 -4.22
C SER A 95 -1.16 11.96 -2.79
N LEU A 96 -0.28 10.97 -2.65
CA LEU A 96 0.29 10.53 -1.37
C LEU A 96 1.14 11.62 -0.68
N SER A 97 1.60 12.62 -1.43
CA SER A 97 2.38 13.74 -0.89
C SER A 97 1.69 14.47 0.27
N ARG A 98 0.36 14.62 0.22
CA ARG A 98 -0.42 15.21 1.32
C ARG A 98 -0.35 14.35 2.58
N VAL A 99 -0.55 13.03 2.43
CA VAL A 99 -0.48 12.08 3.54
C VAL A 99 0.91 12.08 4.17
N HIS A 100 1.97 12.11 3.34
CA HIS A 100 3.35 12.21 3.82
C HIS A 100 3.61 13.49 4.62
N HIS A 101 3.08 14.63 4.17
CA HIS A 101 3.21 15.90 4.89
C HIS A 101 2.51 15.82 6.26
N THR A 102 1.24 15.43 6.28
CA THR A 102 0.44 15.34 7.52
C THR A 102 1.04 14.35 8.52
N LEU A 103 1.51 13.18 8.06
CA LEU A 103 2.20 12.21 8.91
C LEU A 103 3.54 12.73 9.45
N SER A 104 4.31 13.44 8.63
CA SER A 104 5.57 14.04 9.06
C SER A 104 5.34 15.10 10.12
N ASP A 105 4.35 15.98 9.94
CA ASP A 105 4.01 17.04 10.89
C ASP A 105 3.53 16.46 12.22
N TRP A 106 2.58 15.51 12.16
CA TRP A 106 2.08 14.82 13.34
C TRP A 106 3.22 14.12 14.09
N SER A 107 4.07 13.38 13.36
CA SER A 107 5.20 12.69 13.97
C SER A 107 6.20 13.65 14.60
N GLN A 108 6.47 14.80 13.98
CA GLN A 108 7.38 15.80 14.52
C GLN A 108 6.83 16.47 15.78
N ALA A 109 5.52 16.71 15.84
CA ALA A 109 4.87 17.33 17.00
C ALA A 109 4.68 16.36 18.17
N ASN A 110 4.46 15.06 17.90
CA ASN A 110 3.98 14.11 18.90
C ASN A 110 4.96 12.98 19.23
N LEU A 111 5.91 12.68 18.35
CA LEU A 111 6.89 11.61 18.57
C LEU A 111 8.28 12.21 18.83
N SER A 112 8.85 11.89 19.99
CA SER A 112 10.25 12.18 20.29
C SER A 112 11.17 11.24 19.53
N LEU A 113 11.30 11.44 18.21
CA LEU A 113 12.29 10.76 17.40
C LEU A 113 13.68 11.27 17.77
N ARG A 114 14.59 10.35 18.11
CA ARG A 114 15.97 10.71 18.46
C ARG A 114 16.70 11.23 17.22
N GLY A 115 17.08 12.51 17.25
CA GLY A 115 17.95 13.14 16.24
C GLY A 115 17.23 13.71 15.01
N ARG A 116 18.00 14.26 14.07
CA ARG A 116 17.48 14.76 12.78
C ARG A 116 17.25 13.58 11.84
N VAL A 117 16.01 13.10 11.78
CA VAL A 117 15.59 12.01 10.90
C VAL A 117 15.10 12.58 9.56
N ALA A 118 15.42 11.90 8.46
CA ALA A 118 14.93 12.28 7.12
C ALA A 118 13.40 12.18 7.03
N GLY A 119 12.75 13.01 6.21
CA GLY A 119 11.28 13.02 6.09
C GLY A 119 10.69 11.65 5.75
N ALA A 120 11.30 10.92 4.81
CA ALA A 120 10.89 9.56 4.42
C ALA A 120 10.94 8.57 5.58
N GLU A 121 12.00 8.64 6.40
CA GLU A 121 12.17 7.77 7.56
C GLU A 121 11.20 8.13 8.68
N ARG A 122 10.93 9.42 8.89
CA ARG A 122 9.90 9.88 9.82
C ARG A 122 8.52 9.36 9.43
N VAL A 123 8.16 9.50 8.15
CA VAL A 123 6.89 8.98 7.63
C VAL A 123 6.85 7.46 7.74
N GLU A 124 7.92 6.74 7.36
CA GLU A 124 7.93 5.29 7.47
C GLU A 124 7.86 4.80 8.92
N ASP A 125 8.51 5.48 9.87
CA ASP A 125 8.39 5.15 11.30
C ASP A 125 6.97 5.41 11.83
N ALA A 126 6.38 6.56 11.47
CA ALA A 126 5.00 6.89 11.81
C ALA A 126 4.02 5.85 11.26
N VAL A 127 4.10 5.55 9.96
CA VAL A 127 3.25 4.52 9.33
C VAL A 127 3.52 3.15 9.95
N ARG A 128 4.76 2.81 10.31
CA ARG A 128 5.06 1.53 10.96
C ARG A 128 4.41 1.41 12.34
N ARG A 129 4.42 2.49 13.12
CA ARG A 129 3.72 2.57 14.41
C ARG A 129 2.21 2.51 14.25
N LEU A 130 1.67 3.11 13.19
CA LEU A 130 0.22 3.11 12.95
C LEU A 130 -0.30 1.81 12.32
N HIS A 131 0.48 1.18 11.42
CA HIS A 131 0.00 0.07 10.59
C HIS A 131 0.65 -1.28 10.91
N LEU A 132 2.00 -1.34 10.92
CA LEU A 132 2.72 -2.61 10.95
C LEU A 132 2.55 -3.36 12.27
N HIS A 133 2.14 -2.65 13.33
CA HIS A 133 1.94 -3.21 14.65
C HIS A 133 0.48 -3.17 15.13
N LEU A 134 -0.46 -2.66 14.33
CA LEU A 134 -1.72 -2.12 14.84
C LEU A 134 -2.95 -2.28 13.92
N ARG A 135 -3.09 -3.36 13.13
CA ARG A 135 -4.40 -3.70 12.53
C ARG A 135 -5.51 -3.62 13.60
N ASP A 136 -6.62 -2.98 13.25
CA ASP A 136 -7.79 -2.73 14.12
C ASP A 136 -7.56 -1.72 15.25
N SER A 137 -6.46 -0.95 15.23
CA SER A 137 -6.20 0.05 16.29
C SER A 137 -6.86 1.38 16.03
N THR A 138 -7.20 1.68 14.77
CA THR A 138 -8.04 2.83 14.43
C THR A 138 -9.38 2.76 15.17
N ALA A 139 -10.02 1.58 15.25
CA ALA A 139 -11.27 1.38 15.99
C ALA A 139 -11.11 1.57 17.51
N VAL A 140 -10.00 1.09 18.10
CA VAL A 140 -9.68 1.30 19.52
C VAL A 140 -9.47 2.79 19.84
N ILE A 141 -8.81 3.52 18.94
CA ILE A 141 -8.57 4.96 19.11
C ILE A 141 -9.89 5.74 18.98
N GLN A 142 -10.74 5.40 18.01
CA GLN A 142 -12.09 5.97 17.86
C GLN A 142 -12.97 5.72 19.08
N ALA A 143 -13.01 4.49 19.58
CA ALA A 143 -13.74 4.17 20.80
C ALA A 143 -13.31 5.10 21.95
N LEU A 144 -12.00 5.25 22.17
CA LEU A 144 -11.46 6.11 23.23
C LEU A 144 -11.65 7.63 22.99
N ASP A 145 -11.72 8.08 21.73
CA ASP A 145 -12.01 9.48 21.39
C ASP A 145 -13.49 9.81 21.69
N ALA A 146 -14.41 8.96 21.25
CA ALA A 146 -15.84 9.10 21.46
C ALA A 146 -16.27 8.90 22.93
N GLY A 147 -15.77 7.84 23.56
CA GLY A 147 -16.23 7.37 24.88
C GLY A 147 -15.43 7.93 26.07
N GLY A 148 -14.30 8.59 25.82
CA GLY A 148 -13.40 9.09 26.87
C GLY A 148 -12.73 7.96 27.66
N PRO A 149 -12.44 8.15 28.97
CA PRO A 149 -11.76 7.13 29.77
C PRO A 149 -12.57 5.83 29.92
N MET A 150 -12.08 4.73 29.34
CA MET A 150 -12.81 3.45 29.32
C MET A 150 -11.97 2.27 29.79
N ARG A 151 -12.62 1.25 30.37
CA ARG A 151 -11.96 0.00 30.75
C ARG A 151 -11.79 -0.90 29.51
N LEU A 152 -10.80 -1.78 29.56
CA LEU A 152 -10.48 -2.73 28.47
C LEU A 152 -11.70 -3.44 27.88
N VAL A 153 -12.60 -3.94 28.73
CA VAL A 153 -13.80 -4.69 28.28
C VAL A 153 -14.72 -3.82 27.44
N HIS A 154 -14.99 -2.59 27.88
CA HIS A 154 -15.85 -1.66 27.13
C HIS A 154 -15.17 -1.21 25.82
N ILE A 155 -13.85 -1.04 25.83
CA ILE A 155 -13.10 -0.74 24.60
C ILE A 155 -13.20 -1.89 23.59
N ALA A 156 -13.10 -3.14 24.07
CA ALA A 156 -13.18 -4.32 23.23
C ALA A 156 -14.59 -4.47 22.63
N GLU A 157 -15.63 -4.23 23.43
CA GLU A 157 -17.02 -4.23 22.97
C GLU A 157 -17.27 -3.16 21.91
N GLU A 158 -16.88 -1.91 22.17
CA GLU A 158 -17.08 -0.78 21.25
C GLU A 158 -16.28 -0.96 19.95
N ALA A 159 -15.05 -1.47 20.03
CA ALA A 159 -14.22 -1.73 18.86
C ALA A 159 -14.62 -3.03 18.11
N GLY A 160 -15.51 -3.85 18.67
CA GLY A 160 -15.89 -5.14 18.10
C GLY A 160 -14.75 -6.17 18.10
N LEU A 161 -13.84 -6.11 19.07
CA LEU A 161 -12.63 -6.92 19.15
C LEU A 161 -12.64 -7.88 20.36
N ASP A 162 -11.87 -8.96 20.27
CA ASP A 162 -11.63 -9.84 21.42
C ASP A 162 -10.84 -9.11 22.53
N ASN A 163 -11.16 -9.41 23.80
CA ASN A 163 -10.52 -8.82 24.97
C ASN A 163 -9.00 -9.05 25.02
N GLY A 164 -8.54 -10.25 24.66
CA GLY A 164 -7.11 -10.59 24.65
C GLY A 164 -6.36 -9.78 23.60
N TRP A 165 -6.94 -9.66 22.41
CA TRP A 165 -6.41 -8.83 21.33
C TRP A 165 -6.38 -7.35 21.71
N THR A 166 -7.50 -6.81 22.22
CA THR A 166 -7.61 -5.42 22.70
C THR A 166 -6.57 -5.11 23.77
N GLY A 167 -6.33 -6.03 24.71
CA GLY A 167 -5.28 -5.87 25.72
C GLY A 167 -3.87 -5.76 25.13
N GLN A 168 -3.54 -6.59 24.14
CA GLN A 168 -2.26 -6.49 23.42
C GLN A 168 -2.14 -5.16 22.66
N ARG A 169 -3.22 -4.71 22.03
CA ARG A 169 -3.28 -3.42 21.33
C ARG A 169 -3.07 -2.24 22.26
N LEU A 170 -3.78 -2.19 23.38
CA LEU A 170 -3.65 -1.11 24.37
C LEU A 170 -2.25 -1.03 24.96
N ASN A 171 -1.60 -2.17 25.25
CA ASN A 171 -0.21 -2.17 25.69
C ASN A 171 0.72 -1.57 24.64
N ARG A 172 0.49 -1.87 23.35
CA ARG A 172 1.31 -1.33 22.27
C ARG A 172 1.08 0.16 22.07
N LEU A 173 -0.19 0.60 22.01
CA LEU A 173 -0.56 2.01 21.96
C LEU A 173 0.02 2.81 23.13
N GLN A 174 0.13 2.20 24.31
CA GLN A 174 0.77 2.80 25.47
C GLN A 174 2.30 2.90 25.33
N ILE A 175 2.97 1.88 24.78
CA ILE A 175 4.41 1.94 24.45
C ILE A 175 4.69 3.03 23.40
N ASP A 176 3.80 3.17 22.42
CA ASP A 176 3.88 4.18 21.37
C ASP A 176 3.42 5.58 21.84
N GLY A 177 2.96 5.71 23.09
CA GLY A 177 2.58 6.99 23.71
C GLY A 177 1.26 7.57 23.23
N LEU A 178 0.42 6.79 22.55
CA LEU A 178 -0.87 7.20 22.01
C LEU A 178 -2.03 7.07 23.03
N VAL A 179 -1.88 6.13 23.97
CA VAL A 179 -2.85 5.85 25.03
C VAL A 179 -2.12 5.83 26.37
N ALA A 180 -2.79 6.25 27.44
CA ALA A 180 -2.33 6.11 28.81
C ALA A 180 -3.41 5.51 29.70
N ARG A 181 -3.01 4.88 30.80
CA ARG A 181 -3.96 4.55 31.88
C ARG A 181 -4.18 5.76 32.77
N THR A 182 -5.39 5.92 33.28
CA THR A 182 -5.73 7.00 34.22
C THR A 182 -5.12 6.81 35.61
N GLY A 183 -4.61 5.61 35.91
CA GLY A 183 -3.97 5.29 37.18
C GLY A 183 -3.02 4.08 37.09
N PRO A 184 -2.30 3.78 38.19
CA PRO A 184 -1.29 2.73 38.22
C PRO A 184 -1.85 1.32 38.48
N ARG A 185 -3.13 1.18 38.80
CA ARG A 185 -3.72 -0.11 39.18
C ARG A 185 -4.06 -0.93 37.94
N HIS A 186 -4.08 -2.24 38.13
CA HIS A 186 -4.58 -3.15 37.11
C HIS A 186 -6.08 -2.92 36.90
N GLY A 187 -6.49 -2.79 35.64
CA GLY A 187 -7.89 -2.54 35.27
C GLY A 187 -8.33 -1.07 35.34
N ASP A 188 -7.42 -0.13 35.62
CA ASP A 188 -7.71 1.29 35.50
C ASP A 188 -8.09 1.64 34.04
N PRO A 189 -9.02 2.60 33.84
CA PRO A 189 -9.40 3.06 32.51
C PRO A 189 -8.22 3.53 31.67
N TYR A 190 -8.36 3.37 30.36
CA TYR A 190 -7.47 3.90 29.35
C TYR A 190 -8.06 5.19 28.78
N VAL A 191 -7.18 6.13 28.42
CA VAL A 191 -7.53 7.42 27.82
C VAL A 191 -6.52 7.76 26.73
N LEU A 192 -6.96 8.47 25.68
CA LEU A 192 -6.04 9.01 24.68
C LEU A 192 -5.10 10.04 25.30
N THR A 193 -3.84 9.99 24.90
CA THR A 193 -2.90 11.08 25.15
C THR A 193 -3.15 12.22 24.16
N ASP A 194 -2.45 13.34 24.33
CA ASP A 194 -2.49 14.43 23.34
C ASP A 194 -1.99 13.97 21.96
N ALA A 195 -1.00 13.06 21.92
CA ALA A 195 -0.50 12.45 20.70
C ALA A 195 -1.56 11.59 19.99
N GLY A 196 -2.33 10.81 20.77
CA GLY A 196 -3.45 10.02 20.26
C GLY A 196 -4.58 10.88 19.70
N ARG A 197 -4.99 11.93 20.43
CA ARG A 197 -6.01 12.89 19.96
C ARG A 197 -5.59 13.66 18.71
N ALA A 198 -4.29 13.90 18.54
CA ALA A 198 -3.75 14.58 17.37
C ALA A 198 -3.80 13.74 16.07
N LEU A 199 -4.29 12.49 16.10
CA LEU A 199 -4.39 11.63 14.91
C LEU A 199 -5.55 11.99 13.98
N GLY A 200 -6.53 12.77 14.40
CA GLY A 200 -7.70 13.15 13.58
C GLY A 200 -7.34 13.65 12.18
N PRO A 201 -6.45 14.67 12.03
CA PRO A 201 -6.00 15.13 10.72
C PRO A 201 -5.27 14.06 9.89
N VAL A 202 -4.53 13.14 10.53
CA VAL A 202 -3.83 12.05 9.86
C VAL A 202 -4.83 11.06 9.26
N TYR A 203 -5.82 10.64 10.05
CA TYR A 203 -6.87 9.73 9.60
C TYR A 203 -7.73 10.33 8.50
N ALA A 204 -8.13 11.60 8.63
CA ALA A 204 -8.84 12.31 7.58
C ALA A 204 -8.02 12.41 6.28
N ALA A 205 -6.71 12.66 6.37
CA ALA A 205 -5.85 12.72 5.19
C ALA A 205 -5.71 11.35 4.50
N ILE A 206 -5.59 10.27 5.26
CA ILE A 206 -5.50 8.90 4.74
C ILE A 206 -6.83 8.48 4.11
N GLU A 207 -7.95 8.74 4.79
CA GLU A 207 -9.28 8.45 4.29
C GLU A 207 -9.55 9.18 2.96
N HIS A 208 -9.28 10.48 2.92
CA HIS A 208 -9.46 11.27 1.70
C HIS A 208 -8.56 10.79 0.56
N TRP A 209 -7.31 10.39 0.87
CA TRP A 209 -6.41 9.81 -0.13
C TRP A 209 -6.95 8.49 -0.69
N SER A 210 -7.51 7.65 0.18
CA SER A 210 -8.06 6.35 -0.18
C SER A 210 -9.40 6.41 -0.92
N ASP A 211 -10.01 7.60 -1.05
CA ASP A 211 -11.29 7.76 -1.72
C ASP A 211 -11.17 7.39 -3.21
N PRO A 212 -11.92 6.38 -3.71
CA PRO A 212 -11.91 5.98 -5.10
C PRO A 212 -12.32 7.09 -6.09
N VAL A 213 -12.98 8.16 -5.62
CA VAL A 213 -13.29 9.33 -6.46
C VAL A 213 -12.04 10.17 -6.74
N ALA A 214 -11.14 10.30 -5.77
CA ALA A 214 -9.85 10.96 -5.94
C ALA A 214 -8.93 10.19 -6.92
N THR A 215 -9.04 8.86 -6.95
CA THR A 215 -8.25 8.01 -7.86
C THR A 215 -8.75 8.03 -9.32
N ARG A 216 -10.05 8.28 -9.55
CA ARG A 216 -10.63 8.39 -10.90
C ARG A 216 -10.44 9.76 -11.56
N HIS A 217 -10.48 10.86 -10.79
CA HIS A 217 -10.51 12.21 -11.36
C HIS A 217 -9.20 12.70 -12.01
N ARG A 218 -8.12 11.91 -11.96
CA ARG A 218 -6.85 12.24 -12.62
C ARG A 218 -6.31 11.11 -13.51
N SER A 219 -7.18 10.21 -13.93
CA SER A 219 -6.92 9.42 -15.13
C SER A 219 -7.40 10.26 -16.31
N VAL A 220 -6.46 10.85 -17.06
CA VAL A 220 -6.77 11.49 -18.35
C VAL A 220 -7.57 10.47 -19.17
N PRO A 221 -8.79 10.79 -19.64
CA PRO A 221 -9.53 9.87 -20.48
C PRO A 221 -8.65 9.54 -21.69
N PRO A 222 -8.58 8.26 -22.13
CA PRO A 222 -7.83 7.93 -23.33
C PRO A 222 -8.34 8.84 -24.45
N ALA A 223 -7.44 9.64 -25.01
CA ALA A 223 -7.75 10.48 -26.15
C ALA A 223 -8.47 9.60 -27.18
N PRO A 224 -9.63 10.01 -27.73
CA PRO A 224 -10.32 9.21 -28.71
C PRO A 224 -9.36 8.95 -29.85
N VAL A 225 -9.07 7.67 -30.09
CA VAL A 225 -8.25 7.24 -31.21
C VAL A 225 -8.98 7.72 -32.45
N ALA A 226 -8.48 8.80 -33.06
CA ALA A 226 -8.98 9.30 -34.32
C ALA A 226 -8.88 8.14 -35.31
N THR A 227 -10.04 7.58 -35.66
CA THR A 227 -10.14 6.56 -36.69
C THR A 227 -9.74 7.25 -37.97
N ALA A 228 -8.49 7.07 -38.39
CA ALA A 228 -8.00 7.56 -39.67
C ALA A 228 -8.79 6.84 -40.76
N THR A 229 -9.87 7.49 -41.20
CA THR A 229 -10.62 7.08 -42.38
C THR A 229 -9.71 7.38 -43.56
N ARG A 230 -9.10 6.33 -44.11
CA ARG A 230 -8.26 6.44 -45.30
C ARG A 230 -9.18 6.64 -46.50
N THR A 231 -9.39 7.89 -46.88
CA THR A 231 -10.05 8.24 -48.14
C THR A 231 -9.12 7.87 -49.29
N HIS A 232 -9.33 6.70 -49.90
CA HIS A 232 -8.73 6.39 -51.20
C HIS A 232 -9.54 7.12 -52.28
N THR A 233 -9.10 8.32 -52.64
CA THR A 233 -9.51 8.98 -53.89
C THR A 233 -8.82 8.27 -55.06
N GLY A 234 -9.65 7.73 -55.96
CA GLY A 234 -9.23 6.92 -57.09
C GLY A 234 -8.48 7.70 -58.18
N GLY A 235 -7.54 6.99 -58.80
CA GLY A 235 -6.91 7.30 -60.09
C GLY A 235 -6.69 5.98 -60.85
N PRO A 236 -6.67 5.99 -62.20
CA PRO A 236 -7.45 5.05 -63.00
C PRO A 236 -6.77 3.70 -63.30
N LEU A 237 -7.62 2.70 -63.56
CA LEU A 237 -7.30 1.35 -64.00
C LEU A 237 -6.51 1.35 -65.32
N GLY A 238 -5.28 0.86 -65.25
CA GLY A 238 -4.45 0.46 -66.38
C GLY A 238 -3.94 -0.96 -66.14
N SER A 239 -4.07 -1.78 -67.16
CA SER A 239 -3.83 -3.22 -67.26
C SER A 239 -2.46 -3.72 -66.77
N ASP A 240 -2.45 -5.03 -66.52
CA ASP A 240 -1.29 -5.93 -66.43
C ASP A 240 -0.44 -5.83 -65.15
N ASN A 241 -0.55 -6.85 -64.30
CA ASN A 241 0.47 -7.90 -64.32
C ASN A 241 0.12 -9.04 -63.34
N ILE A 242 -0.03 -10.20 -63.96
CA ILE A 242 0.00 -11.55 -63.41
C ILE A 242 1.33 -11.72 -62.64
N ARG A 243 1.37 -11.42 -61.33
CA ARG A 243 2.51 -11.85 -60.47
C ARG A 243 2.31 -11.85 -58.94
N THR A 244 1.11 -11.61 -58.42
CA THR A 244 0.88 -11.65 -56.96
C THR A 244 -0.09 -12.77 -56.56
N ALA A 245 0.00 -13.91 -57.24
CA ALA A 245 -0.72 -15.15 -56.93
C ALA A 245 0.07 -16.08 -55.97
N ALA A 246 1.09 -15.58 -55.26
CA ALA A 246 2.00 -16.41 -54.44
C ALA A 246 2.02 -16.06 -52.94
N ALA A 247 1.14 -15.18 -52.43
CA ALA A 247 1.13 -14.77 -51.02
C ALA A 247 -0.13 -15.16 -50.22
N LEU A 248 -1.08 -15.87 -50.82
CA LEU A 248 -2.35 -16.27 -50.17
C LEU A 248 -2.57 -17.78 -50.06
N ARG A 249 -1.52 -18.59 -50.23
CA ARG A 249 -1.54 -20.02 -49.90
C ARG A 249 -0.44 -20.37 -48.92
N ARG A 250 -0.74 -20.23 -47.63
CA ARG A 250 -0.23 -21.10 -46.56
C ARG A 250 -1.09 -20.96 -45.29
N SER A 251 -1.86 -22.02 -45.05
CA SER A 251 -2.24 -22.62 -43.75
C SER A 251 -3.12 -21.76 -42.81
N ALA A 252 -4.42 -22.01 -42.65
CA ALA A 252 -5.12 -23.22 -42.20
C ALA A 252 -4.67 -23.72 -40.81
N ALA A 253 -5.59 -23.57 -39.84
CA ALA A 253 -5.74 -24.28 -38.57
C ALA A 253 -4.49 -24.93 -37.96
N ALA A 254 -3.99 -24.37 -36.86
CA ALA A 254 -3.13 -25.09 -35.93
C ALA A 254 -3.99 -25.74 -34.82
N PRO A 255 -4.03 -27.06 -34.71
CA PRO A 255 -4.61 -27.76 -33.57
C PRO A 255 -3.67 -27.72 -32.35
N SER A 256 -4.29 -27.76 -31.18
CA SER A 256 -3.68 -27.88 -29.87
C SER A 256 -2.91 -29.20 -29.72
N ALA A 257 -1.59 -29.19 -29.97
CA ALA A 257 -0.68 -30.27 -29.56
C ALA A 257 0.78 -29.79 -29.62
N LEU A 258 1.24 -29.09 -28.58
CA LEU A 258 2.66 -28.80 -28.36
C LEU A 258 3.09 -29.22 -26.95
N PHE A 259 2.78 -30.45 -26.56
CA PHE A 259 3.49 -31.15 -25.50
C PHE A 259 3.55 -32.64 -25.83
N SER A 260 4.65 -33.08 -26.45
CA SER A 260 5.01 -34.49 -26.57
C SER A 260 5.65 -34.96 -25.27
N HIS A 261 4.84 -35.30 -24.27
CA HIS A 261 5.25 -36.22 -23.21
C HIS A 261 4.05 -37.12 -22.85
N ALA A 262 4.24 -38.44 -22.98
CA ALA A 262 3.29 -39.42 -22.47
C ALA A 262 3.21 -39.31 -20.93
N PRO A 263 2.05 -39.56 -20.29
CA PRO A 263 1.99 -39.67 -18.84
C PRO A 263 2.77 -40.92 -18.42
N GLN A 264 3.93 -40.75 -17.80
CA GLN A 264 4.63 -41.87 -17.15
C GLN A 264 3.83 -42.31 -15.92
N PRO A 265 3.57 -43.63 -15.75
CA PRO A 265 2.98 -44.15 -14.53
C PRO A 265 3.94 -43.94 -13.35
N GLN A 266 3.45 -43.35 -12.27
CA GLN A 266 4.22 -43.12 -11.04
C GLN A 266 4.67 -44.46 -10.42
N PRO A 267 5.93 -44.59 -9.98
CA PRO A 267 6.39 -45.78 -9.27
C PRO A 267 5.74 -45.85 -7.88
N ARG A 268 5.13 -46.99 -7.57
CA ARG A 268 4.59 -47.30 -6.23
C ARG A 268 5.73 -47.36 -5.22
N VAL A 269 5.70 -46.47 -4.23
CA VAL A 269 6.63 -46.50 -3.10
C VAL A 269 6.19 -47.59 -2.11
N PRO A 270 7.06 -48.52 -1.69
CA PRO A 270 6.75 -49.51 -0.66
C PRO A 270 6.46 -48.85 0.70
N ALA A 271 5.40 -49.31 1.37
CA ALA A 271 4.87 -48.79 2.64
C ALA A 271 5.76 -49.03 3.90
N ALA A 272 7.07 -49.23 3.73
CA ALA A 272 7.97 -49.65 4.81
C ALA A 272 8.89 -48.54 5.38
N VAL A 273 8.79 -47.29 4.90
CA VAL A 273 9.72 -46.21 5.29
C VAL A 273 9.07 -45.11 6.16
N THR A 274 7.79 -45.21 6.49
CA THR A 274 7.10 -44.23 7.38
C THR A 274 7.13 -44.58 8.87
N ALA A 275 7.89 -45.60 9.28
CA ALA A 275 8.01 -45.99 10.69
C ALA A 275 9.39 -45.61 11.25
N GLN A 276 9.66 -44.31 11.43
CA GLN A 276 10.69 -43.83 12.36
C GLN A 276 10.61 -42.30 12.49
N SER A 277 9.91 -41.83 13.51
CA SER A 277 10.22 -40.62 14.31
C SER A 277 9.02 -40.25 15.18
N THR A 278 8.75 -41.03 16.21
CA THR A 278 8.00 -40.57 17.38
C THR A 278 9.00 -39.99 18.39
N PRO A 279 8.93 -38.70 18.75
CA PRO A 279 9.69 -38.19 19.88
C PRO A 279 9.05 -38.65 21.20
N SER A 280 9.86 -39.32 22.02
CA SER A 280 9.52 -39.77 23.38
C SER A 280 9.28 -38.58 24.32
N ARG A 281 8.15 -38.62 25.04
CA ARG A 281 7.78 -37.69 26.12
C ARG A 281 7.82 -38.45 27.45
N GLY A 282 8.50 -37.90 28.45
CA GLY A 282 8.56 -38.38 29.84
C GLY A 282 10.02 -38.53 30.29
N ARG A 283 10.48 -37.90 31.37
CA ARG A 283 9.82 -37.56 32.64
C ARG A 283 10.41 -36.31 33.25
#